data_AF-A0A522ZZ93-F1
#
_entry.id   AF-A0A522ZZ93-F1
#
_cell.length_a   1.000
_cell.length_b   1.000
_cell.length_c   1.000
_cell.angle_alpha   90.00
_cell.angle_beta   90.00
_cell.angle_gamma   90.00
#
_symmetry.space_group_name_H-M   'P 1'
#
loop_
_entity.id
_entity.type
_entity.pdbx_description
1 polymer ?
#
loop_
_entity_poly.entity_id
_entity_poly.type
_entity_poly.pdbx_seq_one_letter_code
_entity_poly.pdbx_strand_id
1 'polypeptide(L)'
;SFWIGNVLLMILNVPLIGVWVKLLQVPYRYLFPSAMFFIVVGVFTTQNDLFQTWEVLVFGVLGALFMALDFPMAPILLGVVLGPMMEENFRRALLLSRGNMAVFVTRPISGGFIAVCALVVIGVSWSAWRASRRRKLNARAAGGLDVALGLPELELRSDD
;
A
#
# COMPACT_ATOMS: atom_id res chain seq x y z
N SER A 1 -28.51 -5.27 -23.89
CA SER A 1 -28.73 -4.59 -22.60
C SER A 1 -27.44 -4.32 -21.81
N PHE A 2 -26.34 -5.05 -22.00
CA PHE A 2 -25.06 -4.81 -21.29
C PHE A 2 -24.37 -3.48 -21.65
N TRP A 3 -24.51 -3.05 -22.91
CA TRP A 3 -23.89 -1.82 -23.42
C TRP A 3 -24.56 -0.55 -22.85
N ILE A 4 -25.90 -0.54 -22.80
CA ILE A 4 -26.67 0.54 -22.13
C ILE A 4 -26.29 0.65 -20.65
N GLY A 5 -26.12 -0.49 -19.96
CA GLY A 5 -25.73 -0.51 -18.55
C GLY A 5 -24.34 0.12 -18.32
N ASN A 6 -23.34 -0.20 -19.15
CA ASN A 6 -22.00 0.37 -19.03
C ASN A 6 -21.96 1.87 -19.38
N VAL A 7 -22.71 2.29 -20.40
CA VAL A 7 -22.83 3.73 -20.76
C VAL A 7 -23.51 4.51 -19.63
N LEU A 8 -24.56 3.95 -19.03
CA LEU A 8 -25.21 4.54 -17.85
C LEU A 8 -24.24 4.57 -16.65
N LEU A 9 -23.47 3.50 -16.41
CA LEU A 9 -22.50 3.42 -15.33
C LEU A 9 -21.39 4.47 -15.48
N MET A 10 -20.95 4.73 -16.72
CA MET A 10 -19.96 5.76 -17.05
C MET A 10 -20.52 7.16 -16.80
N ILE A 11 -21.73 7.44 -17.31
CA ILE A 11 -22.42 8.72 -17.07
C ILE A 11 -22.67 8.95 -15.58
N LEU A 12 -22.92 7.90 -14.80
CA LEU A 12 -23.16 8.01 -13.37
C LEU A 12 -21.85 8.10 -12.57
N ASN A 13 -20.78 7.40 -12.96
CA ASN A 13 -19.49 7.46 -12.27
C ASN A 13 -18.79 8.81 -12.43
N VAL A 14 -18.86 9.45 -13.60
CA VAL A 14 -18.21 10.74 -13.88
C VAL A 14 -18.64 11.88 -12.93
N PRO A 15 -19.93 12.10 -12.61
CA PRO A 15 -20.31 13.06 -11.58
C PRO A 15 -20.03 12.53 -10.17
N LEU A 16 -20.15 11.22 -9.95
CA LEU A 16 -19.95 10.62 -8.63
C LEU A 16 -18.50 10.74 -8.16
N ILE A 17 -17.53 10.60 -9.07
CA ILE A 17 -16.10 10.79 -8.73
C ILE A 17 -15.83 12.22 -8.25
N GLY A 18 -16.55 13.22 -8.77
CA GLY A 18 -16.45 14.59 -8.28
C GLY A 18 -16.89 14.74 -6.82
N VAL A 19 -17.92 14.00 -6.40
CA VAL A 19 -18.36 13.95 -5.00
C VAL A 19 -17.32 13.23 -4.13
N TRP A 20 -16.79 12.09 -4.59
CA TRP A 20 -15.75 11.35 -3.89
C TRP A 20 -14.46 12.17 -3.71
N VAL A 21 -14.06 12.94 -4.71
CA VAL A 21 -12.89 13.82 -4.62
C VAL A 21 -13.12 14.94 -3.61
N LYS A 22 -14.33 15.53 -3.57
CA LYS A 22 -14.67 16.54 -2.55
C LYS A 22 -14.62 15.97 -1.13
N LEU A 23 -14.99 14.70 -0.95
CA LEU A 23 -14.83 13.99 0.32
C LEU A 23 -13.36 13.80 0.69
N LEU A 24 -12.50 13.47 -0.27
CA LEU A 24 -11.05 13.35 -0.05
C LEU A 24 -10.35 14.68 0.20
N GLN A 25 -10.93 15.80 -0.23
CA GLN A 25 -10.43 17.16 0.03
C GLN A 25 -10.72 17.66 1.47
N VAL A 26 -11.57 16.96 2.23
CA VAL A 26 -11.79 17.26 3.65
C VAL A 26 -10.49 17.00 4.40
N PRO A 27 -9.99 17.96 5.20
CA PRO A 27 -8.70 17.80 5.85
C PRO A 27 -8.71 16.57 6.76
N TYR A 28 -7.63 15.79 6.67
CA TYR A 28 -7.48 14.47 7.31
C TYR A 28 -7.79 14.48 8.81
N ARG A 29 -7.54 15.62 9.47
CA ARG A 29 -7.83 15.85 10.89
C ARG A 29 -9.31 15.67 11.27
N TYR A 30 -10.26 15.91 10.37
CA TYR A 30 -11.69 15.66 10.62
C TYR A 30 -12.19 14.34 10.00
N LEU A 31 -11.57 13.91 8.89
CA LEU A 31 -11.94 12.66 8.22
C LEU A 31 -11.65 11.45 9.12
N PHE A 32 -10.50 11.44 9.79
CA PHE A 32 -10.09 10.34 10.64
C PHE A 32 -11.04 10.08 11.83
N PRO A 33 -11.34 11.06 12.71
CA PRO A 33 -12.23 10.80 13.85
C PRO A 33 -13.68 10.51 13.43
N SER A 34 -14.18 11.11 12.34
CA SER A 34 -15.52 10.80 11.82
C SER A 34 -15.61 9.39 11.26
N ALA A 35 -14.62 8.96 10.46
CA ALA A 35 -14.54 7.59 9.97
C ALA A 35 -14.42 6.57 11.10
N MET A 36 -13.55 6.84 12.08
CA MET A 36 -13.38 6.00 13.26
C MET A 36 -14.68 5.86 14.06
N PHE A 37 -15.40 6.96 14.27
CA PHE A 37 -16.71 6.95 14.94
C PHE A 37 -17.71 6.06 14.19
N PHE A 38 -17.82 6.20 12.86
CA PHE A 38 -18.70 5.37 12.05
C PHE A 38 -18.34 3.88 12.10
N ILE A 39 -17.04 3.54 12.10
CA ILE A 39 -16.58 2.14 12.21
C ILE A 39 -16.97 1.54 13.57
N VAL A 40 -16.73 2.27 14.66
CA VAL A 40 -17.09 1.83 16.02
C VAL A 40 -18.60 1.61 16.14
N VAL A 41 -19.42 2.53 15.63
CA VAL A 41 -20.89 2.41 15.62
C VAL A 41 -21.35 1.21 14.77
N GLY A 42 -20.70 0.97 13.63
CA GLY A 42 -21.02 -0.16 12.75
C GLY A 42 -20.73 -1.52 13.39
N VAL A 43 -19.58 -1.65 14.05
CA VAL A 43 -19.20 -2.91 14.73
C VAL A 43 -20.10 -3.17 15.94
N PHE A 44 -20.40 -2.12 16.72
CA PHE A 44 -21.35 -2.19 17.82
C PHE A 44 -22.73 -2.70 17.37
N THR A 45 -23.22 -2.20 16.22
CA THR A 45 -24.52 -2.62 15.66
C THR A 45 -24.55 -4.07 15.20
N THR A 46 -23.42 -4.58 14.67
CA THR A 46 -23.41 -5.89 14.00
C THR A 46 -23.42 -7.05 14.99
N GLN A 47 -22.66 -6.94 16.08
CA GLN A 47 -22.42 -8.08 16.97
C GLN A 47 -22.94 -7.89 18.40
N ASN A 48 -23.39 -6.68 18.77
CA ASN A 48 -23.78 -6.32 20.15
C ASN A 48 -22.78 -6.77 21.22
N ASP A 49 -21.53 -6.99 20.81
CA ASP A 49 -20.44 -7.49 21.64
C ASP A 49 -19.47 -6.34 21.90
N LEU A 50 -19.33 -6.00 23.18
CA LEU A 50 -18.43 -4.96 23.65
C LEU A 50 -16.96 -5.33 23.41
N PHE A 51 -16.65 -6.64 23.32
CA PHE A 51 -15.29 -7.12 23.11
C PHE A 51 -14.76 -6.71 21.73
N GLN A 52 -15.52 -6.93 20.67
CA GLN A 52 -15.14 -6.54 19.29
C GLN A 52 -15.08 -5.02 19.12
N THR A 53 -15.93 -4.30 19.84
CA THR A 53 -15.89 -2.83 19.87
C THR A 53 -14.58 -2.34 20.49
N TRP A 54 -14.12 -2.98 21.58
CA TRP A 54 -12.85 -2.67 22.22
C TRP A 54 -11.65 -3.00 21.32
N GLU A 55 -11.67 -4.15 20.63
CA GLU A 55 -10.62 -4.53 19.67
C GLU A 55 -10.45 -3.46 18.59
N VAL A 56 -11.55 -3.02 17.98
CA VAL A 56 -11.54 -1.97 16.94
C VAL A 56 -11.00 -0.65 17.47
N LEU A 57 -11.37 -0.28 18.71
CA LEU A 57 -10.84 0.93 19.34
C LEU A 57 -9.33 0.83 19.54
N VAL A 58 -8.84 -0.30 20.07
CA VAL A 58 -7.41 -0.56 20.27
C VAL A 58 -6.65 -0.54 18.94
N PHE A 59 -7.18 -1.21 17.90
CA PHE A 59 -6.57 -1.20 16.57
C PHE A 59 -6.57 0.17 15.92
N GLY A 60 -7.62 0.99 16.12
CA GLY A 60 -7.63 2.34 15.59
C GLY A 60 -6.68 3.29 16.33
N VAL A 61 -6.47 3.12 17.65
CA VAL A 61 -5.42 3.83 18.41
C VAL A 61 -4.03 3.40 17.95
N LEU A 62 -3.80 2.09 17.76
CA LEU A 62 -2.55 1.58 17.17
C LEU A 62 -2.32 2.13 15.76
N GLY A 63 -3.38 2.24 14.95
CA GLY A 63 -3.33 2.87 13.63
C GLY A 63 -2.90 4.34 13.70
N ALA A 64 -3.46 5.11 14.65
CA ALA A 64 -3.04 6.49 14.89
C ALA A 64 -1.57 6.59 15.34
N LEU A 65 -1.10 5.64 16.16
CA LEU A 65 0.30 5.56 16.57
C LEU A 65 1.23 5.25 15.38
N PHE A 66 0.86 4.31 14.51
CA PHE A 66 1.65 4.02 13.31
C PHE A 66 1.69 5.19 12.33
N MET A 67 0.60 5.95 12.25
CA MET A 67 0.57 7.18 11.48
C MET A 67 1.51 8.25 12.05
N ALA A 68 1.62 8.35 13.39
CA ALA A 68 2.57 9.24 14.06
C ALA A 68 4.04 8.80 13.89
N LEU A 69 4.28 7.53 13.60
CA LEU A 69 5.61 6.96 13.38
C LEU A 69 6.02 6.94 11.89
N ASP A 70 5.26 7.60 11.00
CA ASP A 70 5.47 7.61 9.53
C ASP A 70 5.55 6.22 8.88
N PHE A 71 4.99 5.19 9.53
CA PHE A 71 4.92 3.87 8.93
C PHE A 71 3.80 3.82 7.89
N PRO A 72 4.05 3.25 6.70
CA PRO A 72 3.01 3.06 5.71
C PRO A 72 2.03 2.00 6.22
N MET A 73 0.88 2.43 6.73
CA MET A 73 -0.19 1.55 7.22
C MET A 73 -0.83 0.69 6.12
N ALA A 74 -0.84 1.18 4.88
CA ALA A 74 -1.43 0.48 3.73
C ALA A 74 -0.85 -0.92 3.47
N PRO A 75 0.48 -1.14 3.35
CA PRO A 75 1.04 -2.49 3.15
C PRO A 75 0.85 -3.43 4.35
N ILE A 76 0.84 -2.91 5.57
CA ILE A 76 0.59 -3.72 6.78
C ILE A 76 -0.83 -4.30 6.74
N LEU A 77 -1.83 -3.43 6.51
CA LEU A 77 -3.22 -3.85 6.38
C LEU A 77 -3.44 -4.82 5.21
N LEU A 78 -2.80 -4.54 4.07
CA LEU A 78 -2.85 -5.39 2.89
C LEU A 78 -2.25 -6.78 3.18
N GLY A 79 -1.15 -6.86 3.91
CA GLY A 79 -0.57 -8.13 4.35
C GLY A 79 -1.47 -8.91 5.31
N VAL A 80 -2.08 -8.22 6.29
CA VAL A 80 -2.97 -8.85 7.28
C VAL A 80 -4.23 -9.42 6.62
N VAL A 81 -4.84 -8.68 5.68
CA VAL A 81 -6.07 -9.12 5.01
C VAL A 81 -5.77 -10.15 3.91
N LEU A 82 -4.74 -9.93 3.10
CA LEU A 82 -4.43 -10.85 2.00
C LEU A 82 -3.75 -12.14 2.48
N GLY A 83 -3.03 -12.13 3.59
CA GLY A 83 -2.36 -13.31 4.14
C GLY A 83 -3.26 -14.55 4.25
N PRO A 84 -4.36 -14.51 5.02
CA PRO A 84 -5.26 -15.65 5.16
C PRO A 84 -5.91 -16.05 3.84
N MET A 85 -6.28 -15.07 3.00
CA MET A 85 -6.84 -15.36 1.67
C MET A 85 -5.82 -16.07 0.78
N MET A 86 -4.55 -15.67 0.82
CA MET A 86 -3.49 -16.27 0.02
C MET A 86 -3.21 -17.71 0.49
N GLU A 87 -3.11 -17.92 1.81
CA GLU A 87 -2.92 -19.25 2.41
C GLU A 87 -4.09 -20.18 2.10
N GLU A 88 -5.32 -19.69 2.21
CA GLU A 88 -6.51 -20.48 1.90
C GLU A 88 -6.58 -20.85 0.41
N ASN A 89 -6.28 -19.91 -0.48
CA ASN A 89 -6.23 -20.19 -1.91
C ASN A 89 -5.09 -21.15 -2.27
N PHE A 90 -3.93 -21.02 -1.62
CA PHE A 90 -2.81 -21.93 -1.78
C PHE A 90 -3.17 -23.35 -1.32
N ARG A 91 -3.80 -23.48 -0.15
CA ARG A 91 -4.31 -24.76 0.38
C ARG A 91 -5.36 -25.36 -0.55
N ARG A 92 -6.32 -24.57 -1.03
CA ARG A 92 -7.35 -25.02 -1.99
C ARG A 92 -6.71 -25.50 -3.29
N ALA A 93 -5.71 -24.79 -3.80
CA ALA A 93 -4.98 -25.20 -5.01
C ALA A 93 -4.24 -26.54 -4.82
N LEU A 94 -3.60 -26.74 -3.66
CA LEU A 94 -2.91 -28.00 -3.33
C LEU A 94 -3.87 -29.19 -3.10
N LEU A 95 -5.03 -28.93 -2.52
CA LEU A 95 -6.08 -29.94 -2.36
C LEU A 95 -6.67 -30.35 -3.71
N LEU A 96 -6.94 -29.39 -4.61
CA LEU A 96 -7.37 -29.68 -5.99
C LEU A 96 -6.28 -30.41 -6.80
N SER A 97 -5.00 -30.15 -6.53
CA SER A 97 -3.88 -30.79 -7.23
C SER A 97 -3.47 -32.16 -6.66
N ARG A 98 -4.18 -32.67 -5.64
CA ARG A 98 -3.85 -33.91 -4.91
C ARG A 98 -2.39 -33.91 -4.42
N GLY A 99 -1.90 -32.77 -3.92
CA GLY A 99 -0.57 -32.65 -3.32
C GLY A 99 0.61 -32.65 -4.30
N ASN A 100 0.39 -32.62 -5.61
CA ASN A 100 1.50 -32.58 -6.57
C ASN A 100 1.89 -31.12 -6.90
N MET A 101 3.07 -30.70 -6.43
CA MET A 101 3.65 -29.35 -6.67
C MET A 101 3.95 -29.09 -8.16
N ALA A 102 3.95 -30.13 -9.01
CA ALA A 102 4.14 -29.99 -10.46
C ALA A 102 2.99 -29.27 -11.17
N VAL A 103 1.83 -29.07 -10.53
CA VAL A 103 0.67 -28.37 -11.12
C VAL A 103 0.93 -26.89 -11.38
N PHE A 104 1.81 -26.26 -10.60
CA PHE A 104 2.19 -24.86 -10.80
C PHE A 104 2.97 -24.62 -12.11
N VAL A 105 3.61 -25.67 -12.66
CA VAL A 105 4.36 -25.61 -13.92
C VAL A 105 3.56 -26.23 -15.08
N THR A 106 2.76 -27.28 -14.83
CA THR A 106 1.98 -27.94 -15.89
C THR A 106 0.71 -27.19 -16.30
N ARG A 107 0.15 -26.31 -15.44
CA ARG A 107 -0.91 -25.38 -15.87
C ARG A 107 -0.31 -24.12 -16.51
N PRO A 108 -0.54 -23.87 -17.82
CA PRO A 108 0.06 -22.75 -18.54
C PRO A 108 -0.31 -21.37 -17.96
N ILE A 109 -1.49 -21.24 -17.34
CA ILE A 109 -1.94 -20.01 -16.69
C ILE A 109 -1.17 -19.75 -15.38
N SER A 110 -0.93 -20.80 -14.58
CA SER A 110 -0.19 -20.68 -13.31
C SER A 110 1.30 -20.44 -13.55
N GLY A 111 1.89 -21.15 -14.52
CA GLY A 111 3.28 -20.96 -14.91
C GLY A 111 3.53 -19.56 -15.45
N GLY A 112 2.59 -19.02 -16.24
CA GLY A 112 2.65 -17.64 -16.73
C GLY A 112 2.64 -16.62 -15.58
N PHE A 113 1.75 -16.77 -14.61
CA PHE A 113 1.71 -15.89 -13.44
C PHE A 113 3.00 -15.94 -12.62
N ILE A 114 3.53 -17.14 -12.36
CA ILE A 114 4.79 -17.30 -11.62
C ILE A 114 5.96 -16.66 -12.36
N ALA A 115 6.03 -16.83 -13.69
CA ALA A 115 7.06 -16.20 -14.51
C ALA A 115 6.96 -14.67 -14.47
N VAL A 116 5.75 -14.11 -14.58
CA VAL A 116 5.51 -12.66 -14.48
C VAL A 116 5.88 -12.14 -13.09
N CYS A 117 5.45 -12.80 -12.01
CA CYS A 117 5.81 -12.44 -10.65
C CYS A 117 7.33 -12.47 -10.44
N ALA A 118 8.03 -13.51 -10.93
CA ALA A 118 9.48 -13.62 -10.86
C ALA A 118 10.17 -12.46 -11.61
N LEU A 119 9.71 -12.13 -12.82
CA LEU A 119 10.24 -11.01 -13.60
C LEU A 119 10.05 -9.66 -12.89
N VAL A 120 8.89 -9.43 -12.29
CA VAL A 120 8.62 -8.20 -11.52
C VAL A 120 9.52 -8.11 -10.29
N VAL A 121 9.66 -9.20 -9.52
CA VAL A 121 10.52 -9.22 -8.33
C VAL A 121 11.98 -8.99 -8.70
N ILE A 122 12.48 -9.64 -9.76
CA ILE A 122 13.84 -9.43 -10.27
C ILE A 122 14.01 -7.99 -10.76
N GLY A 123 13.03 -7.45 -11.49
CA GLY A 123 13.05 -6.08 -12.00
C GLY A 123 13.10 -5.02 -10.89
N VAL A 124 12.25 -5.15 -9.86
CA VAL A 124 12.22 -4.26 -8.69
C VAL A 124 13.48 -4.42 -7.84
N SER A 125 13.94 -5.65 -7.60
CA SER A 125 15.16 -5.90 -6.82
C SER A 125 16.39 -5.34 -7.54
N TRP A 126 16.48 -5.49 -8.86
CA TRP A 126 17.59 -4.95 -9.65
C TRP A 126 17.55 -3.41 -9.74
N SER A 127 16.37 -2.81 -9.83
CA SER A 127 16.22 -1.35 -9.81
C SER A 127 16.53 -0.77 -8.44
N ALA A 128 16.07 -1.40 -7.35
CA ALA A 128 16.36 -1.02 -5.97
C ALA A 128 17.87 -1.14 -5.65
N TRP A 129 18.52 -2.20 -6.14
CA TRP A 129 19.97 -2.39 -6.01
C TRP A 129 20.78 -1.36 -6.81
N ARG A 130 20.35 -1.02 -8.03
CA ARG A 130 20.95 0.06 -8.83
C ARG A 130 20.71 1.44 -8.22
N ALA A 131 19.52 1.72 -7.69
CA ALA A 131 19.18 2.98 -7.04
C ALA A 131 20.02 3.21 -5.77
N SER A 132 20.27 2.14 -5.00
CA SER A 132 21.15 2.18 -3.82
C SER A 132 22.62 2.43 -4.18
N ARG A 133 23.08 1.99 -5.37
CA ARG A 133 24.42 2.32 -5.89
C ARG A 133 24.55 3.78 -6.36
N ARG A 134 23.51 4.34 -6.98
CA ARG A 134 23.51 5.73 -7.46
C ARG A 134 23.57 6.75 -6.32
N ARG A 135 22.88 6.47 -5.20
CA ARG A 135 22.93 7.32 -3.99
C ARG A 135 24.33 7.42 -3.38
N LYS A 136 25.11 6.32 -3.41
CA LYS A 136 26.50 6.30 -2.90
C LYS A 136 27.50 7.03 -3.79
N LEU A 137 27.27 7.07 -5.11
CA LEU A 137 28.12 7.80 -6.06
C LEU A 137 27.90 9.31 -5.99
N ASN A 138 26.65 9.78 -5.89
CA ASN A 138 26.36 11.21 -5.77
C ASN A 138 26.82 11.79 -4.42
N ALA A 139 26.75 11.02 -3.33
CA ALA A 139 27.28 11.44 -2.03
C ALA A 139 28.83 11.57 -2.03
N ARG A 140 29.53 10.71 -2.79
CA ARG A 140 30.99 10.79 -2.97
C ARG A 140 31.40 11.91 -3.93
N ALA A 141 30.58 12.20 -4.95
CA ALA A 141 30.82 13.31 -5.87
C ALA A 141 30.62 14.66 -5.19
N ALA A 142 29.61 14.81 -4.32
CA ALA A 142 29.41 16.01 -3.51
C ALA A 142 30.60 16.26 -2.57
N GLY A 143 30.95 15.30 -1.71
CA GLY A 143 32.08 15.46 -0.79
C GLY A 143 33.46 15.56 -1.46
N GLY A 144 33.61 15.07 -2.69
CA GLY A 144 34.83 15.24 -3.48
C GLY A 144 34.95 16.61 -4.14
N LEU A 145 33.82 17.22 -4.53
CA LEU A 145 33.78 18.58 -5.07
C LEU A 145 34.03 19.61 -3.98
N ASP A 146 33.50 19.41 -2.77
CA ASP A 146 33.70 20.28 -1.62
C ASP A 146 35.20 20.36 -1.23
N VAL A 147 35.91 19.23 -1.29
CA VAL A 147 37.35 19.15 -0.97
C VAL A 147 38.23 19.62 -2.14
N ALA A 148 37.83 19.38 -3.40
CA ALA A 148 38.60 19.77 -4.58
C ALA A 148 38.44 21.24 -4.97
N LEU A 149 37.28 21.85 -4.71
CA LEU A 149 37.02 23.27 -4.94
C LEU A 149 37.58 24.16 -3.82
N GLY A 150 37.95 23.59 -2.67
CA GLY A 150 38.64 24.30 -1.59
C GLY A 150 37.89 25.55 -1.11
N LEU A 151 36.56 25.59 -1.23
CA LEU A 151 35.73 26.72 -0.82
C LEU A 151 35.46 26.62 0.69
N PRO A 152 36.16 27.41 1.52
CA PRO A 152 35.88 27.44 2.94
C PRO A 152 34.64 28.31 3.15
N GLU A 153 33.54 27.69 3.54
CA GLU A 153 32.50 28.20 4.46
C GLU A 153 31.97 29.65 4.36
N LEU A 154 32.16 30.40 3.27
CA LEU A 154 31.85 31.84 3.24
C LEU A 154 31.09 32.31 2.00
N GLU A 155 29.84 31.87 1.82
CA GLU A 155 28.83 32.76 1.23
C GLU A 155 27.41 32.33 1.63
N LEU A 156 26.60 33.30 2.08
CA LEU A 156 25.20 33.21 2.52
C LEU A 156 24.91 32.90 4.00
N ARG A 157 25.80 33.37 4.88
CA ARG A 157 25.38 34.04 6.13
C ARG A 157 25.59 35.55 5.99
N SER A 158 24.92 36.14 5.00
CA SER A 158 24.71 37.59 4.88
C SER A 158 23.54 37.80 3.93
N ASP A 159 22.35 37.85 4.50
CA ASP A 159 21.34 38.82 4.08
C ASP A 159 20.30 38.83 5.21
N ASP A 160 20.58 39.77 6.12
CA ASP A 160 19.60 40.43 6.97
C ASP A 160 18.55 41.15 6.09
#